data_AF-A0A314LGJ7-F1
#
_entry.id   AF-A0A314LGJ7-F1
#
_cell.length_a   1.000
_cell.length_b   1.000
_cell.length_c   1.000
_cell.angle_alpha   90.00
_cell.angle_beta   90.00
_cell.angle_gamma   90.00
#
_symmetry.space_group_name_H-M   'P 1'
#
loop_
_entity.id
_entity.type
_entity.pdbx_description
1 polymer ?
#
loop_
_entity_poly.entity_id
_entity_poly.type
_entity_poly.pdbx_seq_one_letter_code
_entity_poly.pdbx_strand_id
1 'polypeptide(L)'
;MLLTIYSVVQSPGSKRSEALLEPKETIVLTPKNVQALRTLFNISHRLHNVLGPSWSLVLETLASLDRAIHSPHATTQEVSTAVPKLTRDSSGQYSDFHILSSLNSQLFESSALMDVAAVKSLLSALRQLSHQCMSAAVSSFGPPSSQKSGSICFSVERMLSILVNNMHSMS
;
A
#
# COMPACT_ATOMS: atom_id res chain seq x y z
N MET A 1 40.68 3.10 49.64
CA MET A 1 41.89 3.24 48.81
C MET A 1 42.35 1.84 48.45
N LEU A 2 42.26 1.44 47.17
CA LEU A 2 42.68 0.14 46.58
C LEU A 2 41.93 -1.11 47.13
N LEU A 3 41.26 -1.89 46.26
CA LEU A 3 41.65 -3.23 45.71
C LEU A 3 41.86 -4.32 46.79
N THR A 4 41.36 -5.57 46.67
CA THR A 4 40.73 -6.34 45.55
C THR A 4 39.66 -7.31 46.15
N ILE A 5 39.09 -8.39 45.57
CA ILE A 5 39.38 -9.25 44.38
C ILE A 5 38.06 -9.69 43.66
N TYR A 6 38.12 -10.78 42.87
CA TYR A 6 37.07 -11.42 42.06
C TYR A 6 35.97 -12.17 42.86
N SER A 7 34.81 -12.39 42.21
CA SER A 7 34.19 -13.72 42.13
C SER A 7 33.28 -13.86 40.89
N VAL A 8 33.37 -15.01 40.22
CA VAL A 8 32.46 -15.41 39.13
C VAL A 8 31.35 -16.28 39.74
N VAL A 9 30.08 -15.95 39.48
CA VAL A 9 28.92 -16.82 39.73
C VAL A 9 27.99 -16.79 38.51
N GLN A 10 27.39 -17.94 38.21
CA GLN A 10 26.63 -18.19 36.99
C GLN A 10 25.32 -17.40 36.90
N SER A 11 24.85 -17.21 35.66
CA SER A 11 23.46 -16.86 35.36
C SER A 11 22.51 -18.00 35.70
N PRO A 12 21.31 -17.67 36.21
CA PRO A 12 20.13 -18.43 35.80
C PRO A 12 18.96 -17.54 35.36
N GLY A 13 18.34 -17.91 34.24
CA GLY A 13 16.89 -17.88 34.11
C GLY A 13 16.20 -16.56 33.73
N SER A 14 15.61 -16.59 32.54
CA SER A 14 14.32 -15.97 32.19
C SER A 14 13.93 -14.63 32.84
N LYS A 15 14.07 -13.56 32.07
CA LYS A 15 12.86 -13.00 31.44
C LYS A 15 13.03 -12.99 29.93
N ARG A 16 12.61 -14.07 29.29
CA ARG A 16 12.27 -14.03 27.86
C ARG A 16 11.16 -12.99 27.74
N SER A 17 11.45 -11.83 27.17
CA SER A 17 10.37 -10.89 26.82
C SER A 17 9.48 -11.64 25.85
N GLU A 18 8.26 -11.97 26.28
CA GLU A 18 7.28 -12.55 25.40
C GLU A 18 6.97 -11.49 24.36
N ALA A 19 7.53 -11.68 23.17
CA ALA A 19 7.13 -10.94 21.99
C ALA A 19 5.66 -11.28 21.76
N LEU A 20 4.79 -10.43 22.32
CA LEU A 20 3.36 -10.44 22.08
C LEU A 20 3.19 -10.53 20.57
N LEU A 21 2.72 -11.69 20.11
CA LEU A 21 2.54 -11.95 18.71
C LEU A 21 1.34 -11.12 18.25
N GLU A 22 1.60 -9.86 17.88
CA GLU A 22 0.65 -9.08 17.10
C GLU A 22 0.18 -9.98 15.96
N PRO A 23 -1.15 -10.15 15.78
CA PRO A 23 -1.67 -11.01 14.73
C PRO A 23 -1.06 -10.60 13.40
N LYS A 24 -0.30 -11.50 12.78
CA LYS A 24 0.22 -11.28 11.43
C LYS A 24 -0.97 -11.26 10.48
N GLU A 25 -1.43 -10.06 10.15
CA GLU A 25 -2.53 -9.82 9.22
C GLU A 25 -2.11 -10.25 7.80
N THR A 26 -2.28 -11.55 7.52
CA THR A 26 -2.20 -12.14 6.17
C THR A 26 -3.32 -11.54 5.33
N ILE A 27 -3.00 -10.53 4.51
CA ILE A 27 -3.97 -9.90 3.62
C ILE A 27 -4.24 -10.83 2.44
N VAL A 28 -5.44 -11.41 2.44
CA VAL A 28 -5.92 -12.30 1.36
C VAL A 28 -6.81 -11.51 0.41
N LEU A 29 -6.43 -11.41 -0.86
CA LEU A 29 -7.32 -10.89 -1.89
C LEU A 29 -8.19 -12.01 -2.47
N THR A 30 -9.51 -11.91 -2.28
CA THR A 30 -10.46 -12.80 -2.97
C THR A 30 -10.61 -12.39 -4.44
N PRO A 31 -11.04 -13.30 -5.34
CA PRO A 31 -11.35 -12.94 -6.73
C PRO A 31 -12.38 -11.82 -6.87
N LYS A 32 -13.31 -11.68 -5.92
CA LYS A 32 -14.26 -10.54 -5.88
C LYS A 32 -13.56 -9.23 -5.56
N ASN A 33 -12.60 -9.23 -4.65
CA ASN A 33 -11.80 -8.04 -4.30
C ASN A 33 -10.98 -7.59 -5.53
N VAL A 34 -10.33 -8.53 -6.21
CA VAL A 34 -9.59 -8.27 -7.45
C VAL A 34 -10.50 -7.66 -8.51
N GLN A 35 -11.66 -8.27 -8.78
CA GLN A 35 -12.58 -7.77 -9.80
C GLN A 35 -13.18 -6.39 -9.45
N ALA A 36 -13.43 -6.14 -8.16
CA ALA A 36 -13.84 -4.81 -7.68
C ALA A 36 -12.74 -3.77 -7.91
N LEU A 37 -11.47 -4.08 -7.61
CA LEU A 37 -10.33 -3.19 -7.84
C LEU A 37 -10.08 -2.93 -9.33
N ARG A 38 -10.13 -3.97 -10.18
CA ARG A 38 -10.09 -3.82 -11.66
C ARG A 38 -11.21 -2.89 -12.15
N THR A 39 -12.40 -2.99 -11.57
CA THR A 39 -13.55 -2.12 -11.88
C THR A 39 -13.31 -0.68 -11.41
N LEU A 40 -12.79 -0.49 -10.20
CA LEU A 40 -12.41 0.81 -9.64
C LEU A 40 -11.37 1.53 -10.50
N PHE A 41 -10.32 0.83 -10.95
CA PHE A 41 -9.32 1.38 -11.87
C PHE A 41 -9.96 1.82 -13.20
N ASN A 42 -10.76 0.96 -13.81
CA ASN A 42 -11.43 1.26 -15.08
C ASN A 42 -12.39 2.46 -15.00
N ILE A 43 -13.12 2.62 -13.89
CA ILE A 43 -13.99 3.78 -13.66
C ILE A 43 -13.15 5.03 -13.37
N SER A 44 -12.14 4.92 -12.49
CA SER A 44 -11.32 6.07 -12.07
C SER A 44 -10.52 6.64 -13.23
N HIS A 45 -9.95 5.80 -14.09
CA HIS A 45 -9.23 6.22 -15.29
C HIS A 45 -10.16 6.86 -16.34
N ARG A 46 -11.42 6.40 -16.47
CA ARG A 46 -12.40 7.01 -17.39
C ARG A 46 -13.01 8.31 -16.88
N LEU A 47 -13.04 8.52 -15.57
CA LEU A 47 -13.62 9.70 -14.92
C LEU A 47 -12.57 10.63 -14.30
N HIS A 48 -11.29 10.41 -14.58
CA HIS A 48 -10.14 11.09 -13.96
C HIS A 48 -10.27 12.63 -13.92
N ASN A 49 -10.78 13.25 -14.99
CA ASN A 49 -10.98 14.70 -15.07
C ASN A 49 -12.17 15.25 -14.26
N VAL A 50 -13.11 14.40 -13.82
CA VAL A 50 -14.36 14.81 -13.13
C VAL A 50 -14.53 14.23 -11.72
N LEU A 51 -13.64 13.35 -11.25
CA LEU A 51 -13.74 12.71 -9.92
C LEU A 51 -13.79 13.71 -8.75
N GLY A 52 -13.06 14.83 -8.84
CA GLY A 52 -13.09 15.91 -7.85
C GLY A 52 -12.79 15.41 -6.42
N PRO A 53 -13.62 15.73 -5.42
CA PRO A 53 -13.47 15.22 -4.04
C PRO A 53 -13.50 13.69 -3.91
N SER A 54 -14.08 12.97 -4.88
CA SER A 54 -14.16 11.49 -4.87
C SER A 54 -12.78 10.81 -4.91
N TRP A 55 -11.73 11.55 -5.30
CA TRP A 55 -10.35 11.07 -5.28
C TRP A 55 -9.92 10.56 -3.90
N SER A 56 -10.42 11.10 -2.78
CA SER A 56 -10.02 10.64 -1.43
C SER A 56 -10.32 9.15 -1.22
N LEU A 57 -11.55 8.71 -1.49
CA LEU A 57 -11.95 7.29 -1.35
C LEU A 57 -11.17 6.36 -2.30
N VAL A 58 -10.87 6.84 -3.51
CA VAL A 58 -10.01 6.11 -4.46
C VAL A 58 -8.61 5.93 -3.85
N LEU A 59 -7.99 7.02 -3.38
CA LEU A 59 -6.63 7.01 -2.85
C LEU A 59 -6.49 6.24 -1.53
N GLU A 60 -7.50 6.29 -0.64
CA GLU A 60 -7.57 5.46 0.57
C GLU A 60 -7.60 3.96 0.23
N THR A 61 -8.34 3.60 -0.82
CA THR A 61 -8.39 2.24 -1.36
C THR A 61 -7.04 1.84 -1.98
N LEU A 62 -6.41 2.73 -2.75
CA LEU A 62 -5.13 2.46 -3.41
C LEU A 62 -3.95 2.38 -2.42
N ALA A 63 -3.90 3.23 -1.40
CA ALA A 63 -2.92 3.10 -0.31
C ALA A 63 -3.09 1.78 0.45
N SER A 64 -4.34 1.29 0.57
CA SER A 64 -4.64 0.00 1.21
C SER A 64 -4.27 -1.20 0.33
N LEU A 65 -4.44 -1.07 -0.99
CA LEU A 65 -3.94 -2.04 -1.98
C LEU A 65 -2.40 -2.07 -2.03
N ASP A 66 -1.74 -0.92 -1.92
CA ASP A 66 -0.27 -0.82 -1.94
C ASP A 66 0.35 -1.55 -0.74
N ARG A 67 -0.18 -1.31 0.47
CA ARG A 67 0.16 -2.11 1.67
C ARG A 67 -0.11 -3.61 1.51
N ALA A 68 -1.11 -4.00 0.72
CA ALA A 68 -1.40 -5.40 0.43
C ALA A 68 -0.39 -6.01 -0.55
N ILE A 69 -0.02 -5.30 -1.63
CA ILE A 69 0.99 -5.75 -2.61
C ILE A 69 2.36 -5.91 -1.96
N HIS A 70 2.74 -4.99 -1.07
CA HIS A 70 4.05 -4.98 -0.41
C HIS A 70 4.12 -5.78 0.91
N SER A 71 3.05 -6.50 1.29
CA SER A 71 3.05 -7.33 2.51
C SER A 71 3.79 -8.66 2.29
N PRO A 72 4.72 -9.07 3.18
CA PRO A 72 5.44 -10.34 3.07
C PRO A 72 4.56 -11.58 3.31
N HIS A 73 3.27 -11.38 3.61
CA HIS A 73 2.26 -12.43 3.79
C HIS A 73 1.05 -12.23 2.86
N ALA A 74 1.20 -11.45 1.78
CA ALA A 74 0.17 -11.25 0.77
C ALA A 74 -0.10 -12.56 -0.01
N THR A 75 -1.37 -12.89 -0.24
CA THR A 75 -1.73 -14.02 -1.11
C THR A 75 -3.08 -13.80 -1.81
N THR A 76 -3.23 -14.34 -3.01
CA THR A 76 -4.51 -14.41 -3.74
C THR A 76 -5.23 -15.70 -3.38
N GLN A 77 -6.55 -15.63 -3.20
CA GLN A 77 -7.35 -16.84 -2.96
C GLN A 77 -7.65 -17.54 -4.30
N GLU A 78 -6.66 -18.30 -4.78
CA GLU A 78 -6.84 -19.24 -5.90
C GLU A 78 -7.95 -20.24 -5.55
N VAL A 79 -9.05 -20.22 -6.31
CA VAL A 79 -10.15 -21.19 -6.11
C VAL A 79 -9.77 -22.50 -6.80
N SER A 80 -9.26 -23.45 -6.02
CA SER A 80 -8.93 -24.80 -6.47
C SER A 80 -10.18 -25.61 -6.87
N THR A 81 -10.74 -25.32 -8.03
CA THR A 81 -11.69 -26.22 -8.71
C THR A 81 -10.95 -27.47 -9.17
N ALA A 82 -11.21 -28.60 -8.50
CA ALA A 82 -10.53 -29.86 -8.76
C ALA A 82 -10.95 -30.49 -10.10
N VAL A 83 -10.31 -30.09 -11.19
CA VAL A 83 -10.45 -30.69 -12.52
C VAL A 83 -9.09 -31.25 -12.98
N PRO A 84 -8.95 -32.56 -13.23
CA PRO A 84 -7.67 -33.15 -13.58
C PRO A 84 -7.15 -32.74 -14.97
N LYS A 85 -5.93 -32.20 -15.01
CA LYS A 85 -4.96 -32.19 -16.12
C LYS A 85 -5.50 -32.48 -17.55
N LEU A 86 -5.63 -31.42 -18.33
CA LEU A 86 -5.03 -31.40 -19.68
C LEU A 86 -4.14 -30.14 -19.79
N THR A 87 -3.33 -30.07 -20.85
CA THR A 87 -2.26 -29.08 -21.12
C THR A 87 -2.31 -27.77 -20.30
N ARG A 88 -1.39 -27.64 -19.33
CA ARG A 88 -1.02 -26.32 -18.79
C ARG A 88 -0.09 -25.67 -19.81
N ASP A 89 -0.69 -25.02 -20.80
CA ASP A 89 0.03 -24.17 -21.74
C ASP A 89 0.58 -22.93 -21.03
N SER A 90 1.78 -22.48 -21.41
CA SER A 90 2.58 -21.50 -20.66
C SER A 90 2.18 -20.03 -20.92
N SER A 91 0.88 -19.74 -21.05
CA SER A 91 0.34 -18.45 -21.49
C SER A 91 -0.15 -17.57 -20.33
N GLY A 92 0.61 -16.50 -20.02
CA GLY A 92 0.11 -15.36 -19.22
C GLY A 92 0.36 -15.42 -17.70
N GLN A 93 1.62 -15.59 -17.27
CA GLN A 93 2.02 -15.72 -15.86
C GLN A 93 2.02 -14.40 -15.05
N TYR A 94 0.95 -13.60 -15.14
CA TYR A 94 0.76 -12.44 -14.26
C TYR A 94 -0.14 -12.80 -13.08
N SER A 95 0.38 -12.71 -11.86
CA SER A 95 -0.44 -12.76 -10.65
C SER A 95 -1.37 -11.54 -10.59
N ASP A 96 -2.50 -11.65 -9.91
CA ASP A 96 -3.42 -10.51 -9.77
C ASP A 96 -2.76 -9.29 -9.11
N PHE A 97 -1.81 -9.50 -8.19
CA PHE A 97 -1.01 -8.40 -7.64
C PHE A 97 -0.19 -7.66 -8.72
N HIS A 98 0.36 -8.34 -9.72
CA HIS A 98 1.07 -7.69 -10.84
C HIS A 98 0.10 -6.93 -11.75
N ILE A 99 -1.09 -7.48 -12.03
CA ILE A 99 -2.12 -6.81 -12.83
C ILE A 99 -2.61 -5.55 -12.11
N LEU A 100 -2.90 -5.66 -10.81
CA LEU A 100 -3.33 -4.55 -9.96
C LEU A 100 -2.23 -3.49 -9.78
N SER A 101 -0.96 -3.89 -9.66
CA SER A 101 0.18 -2.97 -9.61
C SER A 101 0.36 -2.21 -10.93
N SER A 102 0.23 -2.89 -12.07
CA SER A 102 0.29 -2.25 -13.40
C SER A 102 -0.84 -1.24 -13.61
N LEU A 103 -2.08 -1.59 -13.27
CA LEU A 103 -3.23 -0.67 -13.30
C LEU A 103 -3.05 0.51 -12.34
N ASN A 104 -2.45 0.27 -11.16
CA ASN A 104 -2.11 1.31 -10.19
C ASN A 104 -1.12 2.32 -10.79
N SER A 105 -0.02 1.87 -11.39
CA SER A 105 0.94 2.78 -12.06
C SER A 105 0.31 3.53 -13.23
N GLN A 106 -0.42 2.84 -14.11
CA GLN A 106 -1.09 3.44 -15.27
C GLN A 106 -2.04 4.58 -14.89
N LEU A 107 -2.74 4.48 -13.75
CA LEU A 107 -3.65 5.53 -13.28
C LEU A 107 -2.92 6.85 -13.03
N PHE A 108 -1.75 6.82 -12.37
CA PHE A 108 -0.95 8.03 -12.09
C PHE A 108 -0.12 8.49 -13.29
N GLU A 109 0.28 7.59 -14.18
CA GLU A 109 0.86 7.94 -15.48
C GLU A 109 -0.16 8.71 -16.35
N SER A 110 -1.43 8.28 -16.34
CA SER A 110 -2.52 8.99 -17.03
C SER A 110 -2.82 10.39 -16.48
N SER A 111 -2.15 10.84 -15.41
CA SER A 111 -2.23 12.24 -14.96
C SER A 111 -1.59 13.23 -15.91
N ALA A 112 -0.72 12.81 -16.84
CA ALA A 112 -0.23 13.67 -17.94
C ALA A 112 -1.32 13.99 -18.98
N LEU A 113 -2.46 13.27 -18.95
CA LEU A 113 -3.63 13.49 -19.80
C LEU A 113 -4.79 14.15 -19.04
N MET A 114 -4.54 14.68 -17.84
CA MET A 114 -5.57 15.28 -16.99
C MET A 114 -5.65 16.80 -17.13
N ASP A 115 -6.86 17.34 -17.00
CA ASP A 115 -7.08 18.77 -16.91
C ASP A 115 -6.38 19.34 -15.66
N VAL A 116 -5.79 20.53 -15.76
CA VAL A 116 -5.05 21.19 -14.65
C VAL A 116 -5.88 21.30 -13.37
N ALA A 117 -7.20 21.46 -13.48
CA ALA A 117 -8.12 21.44 -12.33
C ALA A 117 -8.22 20.06 -11.66
N ALA A 118 -8.25 18.99 -12.44
CA ALA A 118 -8.30 17.62 -11.95
C ALA A 118 -6.95 17.17 -11.34
N VAL A 119 -5.82 17.56 -11.95
CA VAL A 119 -4.48 17.36 -11.38
C VAL A 119 -4.36 18.03 -10.01
N LYS A 120 -4.84 19.28 -9.88
CA LYS A 120 -4.90 20.00 -8.60
C LYS A 120 -5.80 19.29 -7.58
N SER A 121 -6.94 18.72 -7.99
CA SER A 121 -7.82 17.95 -7.11
C SER A 121 -7.15 16.66 -6.61
N LEU A 122 -6.47 15.92 -7.50
CA LEU A 122 -5.75 14.68 -7.18
C LEU A 122 -4.59 14.94 -6.20
N LEU A 123 -3.78 15.97 -6.46
CA LEU A 123 -2.70 16.40 -5.55
C LEU A 123 -3.24 16.89 -4.20
N SER A 124 -4.38 17.59 -4.17
CA SER A 124 -5.04 18.01 -2.93
C SER A 124 -5.49 16.80 -2.09
N ALA A 125 -6.09 15.79 -2.72
CA ALA A 125 -6.52 14.56 -2.04
C ALA A 125 -5.34 13.74 -1.51
N LEU A 126 -4.25 13.58 -2.29
CA LEU A 126 -3.00 12.96 -1.81
C LEU A 126 -2.38 13.70 -0.62
N ARG A 127 -2.37 15.04 -0.65
CA ARG A 127 -1.91 15.88 0.47
C ARG A 127 -2.78 15.67 1.71
N GLN A 128 -4.10 15.58 1.55
CA GLN A 128 -5.03 15.29 2.65
C GLN A 128 -4.79 13.91 3.26
N LEU A 129 -4.65 12.87 2.42
CA LEU A 129 -4.35 11.50 2.88
C LEU A 129 -3.04 11.45 3.70
N SER A 130 -1.98 12.10 3.22
CA SER A 130 -0.72 12.22 3.95
C SER A 130 -0.90 12.89 5.32
N HIS A 131 -1.61 14.04 5.39
CA HIS A 131 -1.89 14.72 6.66
C HIS A 131 -2.76 13.89 7.62
N GLN A 132 -3.74 13.13 7.12
CA GLN A 132 -4.53 12.22 7.95
C GLN A 132 -3.63 11.13 8.59
N CYS A 133 -2.76 10.50 7.79
CA CYS A 133 -1.82 9.49 8.29
C CYS A 133 -0.81 10.07 9.30
N MET A 134 -0.33 11.29 9.09
CA MET A 134 0.54 12.00 10.05
C MET A 134 -0.20 12.36 11.34
N SER A 135 -1.42 12.88 11.26
CA SER A 135 -2.25 13.23 12.42
C SER A 135 -2.57 12.00 13.27
N ALA A 136 -2.94 10.88 12.62
CA ALA A 136 -3.18 9.59 13.27
C ALA A 136 -1.89 8.92 13.81
N ALA A 137 -0.70 9.41 13.46
CA ALA A 137 0.55 8.97 14.08
C ALA A 137 0.82 9.74 15.38
N VAL A 138 0.69 11.07 15.38
CA VAL A 138 1.00 11.91 16.58
C VAL A 138 -0.05 11.85 17.69
N SER A 139 -1.30 11.50 17.39
CA SER A 139 -2.35 11.29 18.40
C SER A 139 -2.29 9.93 19.12
N SER A 140 -1.39 9.04 18.66
CA SER A 140 -1.28 7.66 19.13
C SER A 140 -0.12 7.54 20.13
N PHE A 141 -0.41 7.34 21.42
CA PHE A 141 0.61 7.11 22.46
C PHE A 141 1.22 5.68 22.36
N GLY A 142 1.87 5.39 21.23
CA GLY A 142 2.54 4.13 20.96
C GLY A 142 3.51 4.27 19.77
N PRO A 143 4.33 3.25 19.48
CA PRO A 143 5.23 3.30 18.33
C PRO A 143 4.45 3.46 17.01
N PRO A 144 4.99 4.14 15.99
CA PRO A 144 4.32 4.31 14.71
C PRO A 144 4.18 2.95 14.01
N SER A 145 2.97 2.39 14.02
CA SER A 145 2.62 1.15 13.32
C SER A 145 2.98 1.27 11.84
N SER A 146 3.67 0.28 11.29
CA SER A 146 4.23 0.27 9.92
C SER A 146 3.22 0.66 8.83
N GLN A 147 1.94 0.29 9.01
CA GLN A 147 0.83 0.64 8.12
C GLN A 147 0.65 2.17 7.94
N LYS A 148 0.91 2.99 8.98
CA LYS A 148 0.79 4.45 8.92
C LYS A 148 1.92 5.05 8.07
N SER A 149 3.15 4.63 8.32
CA SER A 149 4.34 5.10 7.59
C SER A 149 4.28 4.76 6.10
N GLY A 150 3.86 3.55 5.74
CA GLY A 150 3.69 3.15 4.34
C GLY A 150 2.66 4.01 3.58
N SER A 151 1.58 4.41 4.26
CA SER A 151 0.52 5.24 3.65
C SER A 151 0.98 6.70 3.41
N ILE A 152 1.89 7.21 4.24
CA ILE A 152 2.58 8.50 4.00
C ILE A 152 3.55 8.36 2.81
N CYS A 153 4.35 7.29 2.77
CA CYS A 153 5.31 7.02 1.69
C CYS A 153 4.63 6.96 0.33
N PHE A 154 3.58 6.12 0.21
CA PHE A 154 2.69 6.05 -0.96
C PHE A 154 2.18 7.44 -1.36
N SER A 155 1.65 8.22 -0.42
CA SER A 155 1.09 9.54 -0.73
C SER A 155 2.15 10.50 -1.32
N VAL A 156 3.38 10.48 -0.78
CA VAL A 156 4.49 11.33 -1.24
C VAL A 156 5.03 10.87 -2.59
N GLU A 157 5.26 9.58 -2.80
CA GLU A 157 5.72 9.01 -4.07
C GLU A 157 4.75 9.30 -5.21
N ARG A 158 3.45 9.18 -4.98
CA ARG A 158 2.42 9.48 -5.98
C ARG A 158 2.32 10.98 -6.27
N MET A 159 2.51 11.86 -5.28
CA MET A 159 2.63 13.31 -5.53
C MET A 159 3.84 13.64 -6.41
N LEU A 160 5.01 13.05 -6.12
CA LEU A 160 6.22 13.24 -6.93
C LEU A 160 6.03 12.73 -8.37
N SER A 161 5.42 11.55 -8.55
CA SER A 161 5.11 10.99 -9.87
C SER A 161 4.20 11.90 -10.70
N ILE A 162 3.08 12.38 -10.13
CA ILE A 162 2.17 13.32 -10.83
C ILE A 162 2.89 14.60 -11.22
N LEU A 163 3.71 15.17 -10.32
CA LEU A 163 4.45 16.41 -10.57
C LEU A 163 5.44 16.24 -11.72
N VAL A 164 6.22 15.15 -11.74
CA VAL A 164 7.14 14.82 -12.85
C VAL A 164 6.38 14.65 -14.16
N ASN A 165 5.31 13.86 -14.16
CA ASN A 165 4.50 13.59 -15.36
C ASN A 165 3.89 14.87 -15.97
N ASN A 166 3.59 15.88 -15.13
CA ASN A 166 2.93 17.13 -15.53
C ASN A 166 3.88 18.33 -15.70
N MET A 167 5.21 18.17 -15.58
CA MET A 167 6.16 19.30 -15.65
C MET A 167 6.00 20.16 -16.93
N HIS A 168 5.64 19.53 -18.04
CA HIS A 168 5.45 20.18 -19.34
C HIS A 168 4.16 21.00 -19.47
N SER A 169 3.23 20.87 -18.51
CA SER A 169 1.90 21.50 -18.49
C SER A 169 1.72 22.49 -17.34
N MET A 170 2.80 22.81 -16.60
CA MET A 170 2.80 23.75 -15.47
C MET A 170 3.74 24.96 -15.65
N SER A 171 4.29 25.15 -16.85
CA SER A 171 5.12 26.30 -17.26
C SER A 171 4.30 27.35 -18.01
#